data_AF-W4Q9W5-F1
#
_entry.id   AF-W4Q9W5-F1
#
_cell.length_a   1.000
_cell.length_b   1.000
_cell.length_c   1.000
_cell.angle_alpha   90.00
_cell.angle_beta   90.00
_cell.angle_gamma   90.00
#
_symmetry.space_group_name_H-M   'P 1'
#
loop_
_entity.id
_entity.type
_entity.pdbx_description
1 polymer ?
#
loop_
_entity_poly.entity_id
_entity_poly.type
_entity_poly.pdbx_seq_one_letter_code
_entity_poly.pdbx_strand_id
1 'polypeptide(L)'
;MGDISSFEKEYRSNKRSPKNEEKLKELVNKVMVRNRREETGIEWTKRIVETVPIEFSESERAFYEEIEKLDDANHFGLLTLKRELCSSREAAFMTLKNMVERAHADGRELSGAERLLNKIGEVDGHAKAEKALEIIKNINDKVIIFTEYRATQLYLQWFLKQNGISSVPFRGGFKRGKKDWMRQLFQNHAQVLIATEAGGEGINLQFCSHIINYDLPWNPMRIEQRIGRIHRLGQQEDVKIYNFAVTDTVEQHILKLLYEKIHLFEAVIGELDDILTKIDLPSVEEHVQDILLHSDSEGEMRIKFDHLAAIMNEAQEEAVNSNEEESIDATASSS
;
A
#
# COMPACT_ATOMS: atom_id res chain seq x y z
N MET A 1 14.77 -7.46 27.12
CA MET A 1 13.40 -7.82 26.72
C MET A 1 13.37 -9.34 26.78
N GLY A 2 12.39 -9.93 27.47
CA GLY A 2 12.27 -11.39 27.54
C GLY A 2 12.00 -12.01 26.18
N ASP A 3 11.44 -13.22 26.18
CA ASP A 3 10.90 -13.82 24.96
C ASP A 3 9.66 -13.06 24.45
N ILE A 4 9.22 -13.42 23.24
CA ILE A 4 8.07 -12.82 22.57
C ILE A 4 6.81 -12.94 23.44
N SER A 5 6.60 -14.08 24.11
CA SER A 5 5.43 -14.35 24.94
C SER A 5 5.35 -13.41 26.15
N SER A 6 6.47 -13.15 26.83
CA SER A 6 6.51 -12.20 27.95
C SER A 6 6.35 -10.74 27.50
N PHE A 7 6.83 -10.38 26.30
CA PHE A 7 6.56 -9.06 25.71
C PHE A 7 5.07 -8.87 25.39
N GLU A 8 4.42 -9.86 24.78
CA GLU A 8 3.00 -9.78 24.44
C GLU A 8 2.13 -9.68 25.69
N LYS A 9 2.37 -10.50 26.71
CA LYS A 9 1.61 -10.47 27.97
C LYS A 9 1.69 -9.11 28.70
N GLU A 10 2.84 -8.45 28.61
CA GLU A 10 3.10 -7.22 29.36
C GLU A 10 2.69 -5.95 28.59
N TYR A 11 2.78 -5.95 27.25
CA TYR A 11 2.60 -4.75 26.42
C TYR A 11 1.51 -4.84 25.35
N ARG A 12 0.85 -5.99 25.15
CA ARG A 12 -0.25 -6.16 24.20
C ARG A 12 -1.59 -6.20 24.96
N SER A 13 -2.47 -5.22 24.74
CA SER A 13 -3.83 -5.26 25.31
C SER A 13 -4.82 -5.88 24.34
N ASN A 14 -4.73 -5.51 23.06
CA ASN A 14 -5.47 -6.04 21.90
C ASN A 14 -4.65 -5.74 20.62
N LYS A 15 -5.03 -6.27 19.44
CA LYS A 15 -4.32 -6.02 18.14
C LYS A 15 -4.14 -4.53 17.78
N ARG A 16 -4.85 -3.61 18.44
CA ARG A 16 -4.96 -2.19 18.09
C ARG A 16 -4.55 -1.22 19.20
N SER A 17 -4.11 -1.71 20.36
CA SER A 17 -3.76 -0.85 21.50
C SER A 17 -2.68 -1.49 22.39
N PRO A 18 -1.65 -0.73 22.79
CA PRO A 18 -0.62 -1.23 23.68
C PRO A 18 -1.11 -1.19 25.14
N LYS A 19 -0.69 -2.16 25.93
CA LYS A 19 -0.78 -2.13 27.41
C LYS A 19 0.49 -1.46 27.94
N ASN A 20 0.39 -0.69 29.02
CA ASN A 20 1.55 -0.04 29.65
C ASN A 20 2.39 0.85 28.69
N GLU A 21 1.72 1.71 27.92
CA GLU A 21 2.31 2.56 26.87
C GLU A 21 3.53 3.37 27.35
N GLU A 22 3.48 3.96 28.55
CA GLU A 22 4.60 4.73 29.11
C GLU A 22 5.85 3.88 29.35
N LYS A 23 5.68 2.66 29.86
CA LYS A 23 6.79 1.74 30.09
C LYS A 23 7.38 1.23 28.77
N LEU A 24 6.53 1.01 27.76
CA LEU A 24 6.97 0.64 26.41
C LEU A 24 7.78 1.79 25.77
N LYS A 25 7.30 3.05 25.89
CA LYS A 25 8.02 4.26 25.48
C LYS A 25 9.41 4.34 26.10
N GLU A 26 9.51 4.16 27.42
CA GLU A 26 10.80 4.19 28.12
C GLU A 26 11.78 3.13 27.62
N LEU A 27 11.29 1.92 27.33
CA LEU A 27 12.12 0.84 26.81
C LEU A 27 12.62 1.13 25.40
N VAL A 28 11.76 1.66 24.53
CA VAL A 28 12.14 2.05 23.16
C VAL A 28 13.17 3.18 23.20
N ASN A 29 12.97 4.20 24.03
CA ASN A 29 13.88 5.33 24.17
C ASN A 29 15.27 4.95 24.72
N LYS A 30 15.41 3.84 25.46
CA LYS A 30 16.71 3.35 25.94
C LYS A 30 17.60 2.79 24.82
N VAL A 31 17.01 2.29 23.74
CA VAL A 31 17.73 1.63 22.63
C VAL A 31 17.68 2.43 21.33
N MET A 32 16.78 3.41 21.24
CA MET A 32 16.58 4.25 20.06
C MET A 32 17.03 5.68 20.35
N VAL A 33 18.03 6.16 19.61
CA VAL A 33 18.39 7.58 19.60
C VAL A 33 17.59 8.26 18.49
N ARG A 34 16.81 9.28 18.85
CA ARG A 34 15.98 10.06 17.93
C ARG A 34 16.19 11.55 18.19
N ASN A 35 16.31 12.33 17.12
CA ASN A 35 16.19 13.79 17.15
C ASN A 35 14.90 14.16 16.40
N ARG A 36 14.05 15.01 16.99
CA ARG A 36 12.85 15.50 16.31
C ARG A 36 13.19 16.74 15.47
N ARG A 37 12.47 16.93 14.36
CA ARG A 37 12.62 18.11 13.49
C ARG A 37 12.44 19.41 14.26
N GLU A 38 11.46 19.45 15.17
CA GLU A 38 11.19 20.58 16.06
C GLU A 38 12.35 20.90 17.03
N GLU A 39 13.16 19.90 17.38
CA GLU A 39 14.29 20.04 18.31
C GLU A 39 15.57 20.57 17.61
N THR A 40 15.58 20.66 16.27
CA THR A 40 16.76 21.07 15.49
C THR A 40 16.90 22.58 15.31
N GLY A 41 15.91 23.38 15.71
CA GLY A 41 15.92 24.84 15.55
C GLY A 41 15.79 25.32 14.11
N ILE A 42 15.43 24.43 13.18
CA ILE A 42 15.20 24.71 11.76
C ILE A 42 13.70 24.88 11.54
N GLU A 43 13.27 25.91 10.79
CA GLU A 43 11.88 26.01 10.33
C GLU A 43 11.64 24.98 9.23
N TRP A 44 10.67 24.10 9.46
CA TRP A 44 10.27 23.08 8.51
C TRP A 44 8.95 23.47 7.83
N THR A 45 8.84 23.16 6.55
CA THR A 45 7.58 23.20 5.80
C THR A 45 6.57 22.24 6.42
N LYS A 46 5.28 22.50 6.23
CA LYS A 46 4.22 21.66 6.77
C LYS A 46 3.85 20.53 5.82
N ARG A 47 3.31 19.45 6.38
CA ARG A 47 2.61 18.40 5.63
C ARG A 47 1.12 18.67 5.71
N ILE A 48 0.46 18.79 4.56
CA ILE A 48 -0.99 18.96 4.45
C ILE A 48 -1.55 17.68 3.84
N VAL A 49 -2.09 16.82 4.69
CA VAL A 49 -2.66 15.52 4.27
C VAL A 49 -4.16 15.66 4.07
N GLU A 50 -4.62 15.28 2.88
CA GLU A 50 -6.02 15.28 2.49
C GLU A 50 -6.42 13.86 2.04
N THR A 51 -7.45 13.30 2.66
CA THR A 51 -8.08 12.08 2.18
C THR A 51 -9.16 12.45 1.17
N VAL A 52 -9.02 11.93 -0.04
CA VAL A 52 -9.91 12.20 -1.15
C VAL A 52 -10.78 10.96 -1.39
N PRO A 53 -12.05 10.96 -0.96
CA PRO A 53 -12.98 9.88 -1.27
C PRO A 53 -13.28 9.86 -2.76
N ILE A 54 -13.36 8.65 -3.32
CA ILE A 54 -13.65 8.41 -4.73
C ILE A 54 -14.92 7.59 -4.82
N GLU A 55 -15.88 8.07 -5.60
CA GLU A 55 -17.10 7.33 -5.92
C GLU A 55 -16.92 6.64 -7.27
N PHE A 56 -17.17 5.34 -7.32
CA PHE A 56 -17.21 4.61 -8.58
C PHE A 56 -18.41 5.05 -9.43
N SER A 57 -18.22 5.01 -10.74
CA SER A 57 -19.33 4.97 -11.70
C SER A 57 -20.18 3.70 -11.52
N GLU A 58 -21.37 3.69 -12.11
CA GLU A 58 -22.26 2.53 -12.09
C GLU A 58 -21.60 1.28 -12.68
N SER A 59 -20.84 1.43 -13.77
CA SER A 59 -20.15 0.31 -14.44
C SER A 59 -18.99 -0.24 -13.60
N GLU A 60 -18.19 0.62 -12.97
CA GLU A 60 -17.12 0.21 -12.04
C GLU A 60 -17.69 -0.49 -10.81
N ARG A 61 -18.78 0.04 -10.22
CA ARG A 61 -19.43 -0.56 -9.05
C ARG A 61 -20.00 -1.93 -9.37
N ALA A 62 -20.74 -2.05 -10.48
CA ALA A 62 -21.30 -3.32 -10.92
C ALA A 62 -20.19 -4.37 -11.15
N PHE A 63 -19.09 -3.99 -11.82
CA PHE A 63 -17.98 -4.90 -12.06
C PHE A 63 -17.26 -5.30 -10.75
N TYR A 64 -17.11 -4.37 -9.79
CA TYR A 64 -16.54 -4.65 -8.47
C TYR A 64 -17.35 -5.70 -7.69
N GLU A 65 -18.68 -5.60 -7.73
CA GLU A 65 -19.59 -6.58 -7.12
C GLU A 65 -19.60 -7.93 -7.86
N GLU A 66 -19.39 -7.94 -9.17
CA GLU A 66 -19.25 -9.18 -9.93
C GLU A 66 -17.95 -9.93 -9.58
N ILE A 67 -16.84 -9.22 -9.32
CA ILE A 67 -15.60 -9.85 -8.83
C ILE A 67 -15.87 -10.61 -7.54
N GLU A 68 -16.67 -10.08 -6.62
CA GLU A 68 -16.97 -10.74 -5.33
C GLU A 68 -17.67 -12.10 -5.49
N LYS A 69 -18.35 -12.30 -6.62
CA LYS A 69 -19.08 -13.54 -6.95
C LYS A 69 -18.23 -14.52 -7.78
N LEU A 70 -16.93 -14.28 -7.91
CA LEU A 70 -16.03 -15.12 -8.70
C LEU A 70 -15.59 -16.33 -7.88
N ASP A 71 -16.10 -17.50 -8.24
CA ASP A 71 -15.76 -18.78 -7.58
C ASP A 71 -14.37 -19.32 -7.99
N ASP A 72 -13.85 -18.87 -9.14
CA ASP A 72 -12.57 -19.31 -9.72
C ASP A 72 -11.34 -18.80 -8.94
N ALA A 73 -11.54 -17.87 -8.01
CA ALA A 73 -10.47 -17.23 -7.24
C ALA A 73 -10.63 -17.49 -5.74
N ASN A 74 -9.53 -17.79 -5.07
CA ASN A 74 -9.51 -17.79 -3.62
C ASN A 74 -9.67 -16.36 -3.07
N HIS A 75 -9.87 -16.24 -1.76
CA HIS A 75 -10.04 -14.94 -1.09
C HIS A 75 -8.96 -13.91 -1.44
N PHE A 76 -7.71 -14.34 -1.60
CA PHE A 76 -6.59 -13.46 -1.95
C PHE A 76 -6.61 -13.02 -3.42
N GLY A 77 -6.97 -13.89 -4.35
CA GLY A 77 -7.19 -13.56 -5.75
C GLY A 77 -8.31 -12.53 -5.90
N LEU A 78 -9.42 -12.73 -5.17
CA LEU A 78 -10.51 -11.76 -5.10
C LEU A 78 -10.06 -10.41 -4.56
N LEU A 79 -9.30 -10.41 -3.46
CA LEU A 79 -8.76 -9.19 -2.86
C LEU A 79 -7.84 -8.45 -3.84
N THR A 80 -6.99 -9.19 -4.56
CA THR A 80 -6.06 -8.64 -5.56
C THR A 80 -6.83 -7.98 -6.70
N LEU A 81 -7.78 -8.69 -7.30
CA LEU A 81 -8.62 -8.18 -8.39
C LEU A 81 -9.44 -6.96 -7.95
N LYS A 82 -10.01 -6.98 -6.74
CA LYS A 82 -10.74 -5.85 -6.17
C LYS A 82 -9.84 -4.61 -6.01
N ARG A 83 -8.61 -4.77 -5.50
CA ARG A 83 -7.65 -3.66 -5.38
C ARG A 83 -7.20 -3.14 -6.74
N GLU A 84 -6.91 -4.05 -7.67
CA GLU A 84 -6.51 -3.69 -9.03
C GLU A 84 -7.61 -2.92 -9.74
N LEU A 85 -8.87 -3.34 -9.63
CA LEU A 85 -10.00 -2.60 -10.19
C LEU A 85 -10.13 -1.20 -9.58
N CYS A 86 -9.93 -1.06 -8.26
CA CYS A 86 -9.91 0.25 -7.62
C CYS A 86 -8.80 1.15 -8.17
N SER A 87 -7.70 0.57 -8.65
CA SER A 87 -6.64 1.32 -9.33
C SER A 87 -7.00 1.66 -10.77
N SER A 88 -7.20 0.64 -11.61
CA SER A 88 -7.66 0.78 -12.99
C SER A 88 -8.20 -0.55 -13.53
N ARG A 89 -9.14 -0.47 -14.48
CA ARG A 89 -9.59 -1.66 -15.21
C ARG A 89 -8.43 -2.36 -15.94
N GLU A 90 -7.41 -1.63 -16.39
CA GLU A 90 -6.22 -2.20 -17.03
C GLU A 90 -5.42 -3.09 -16.09
N ALA A 91 -5.32 -2.76 -14.80
CA ALA A 91 -4.65 -3.61 -13.83
C ALA A 91 -5.41 -4.93 -13.63
N ALA A 92 -6.71 -4.86 -13.41
CA ALA A 92 -7.54 -6.06 -13.23
C ALA A 92 -7.59 -6.92 -14.51
N PHE A 93 -7.61 -6.29 -15.69
CA PHE A 93 -7.54 -6.98 -16.99
C PHE A 93 -6.28 -7.83 -17.11
N MET A 94 -5.11 -7.28 -16.75
CA MET A 94 -3.85 -7.99 -16.85
C MET A 94 -3.85 -9.25 -15.96
N THR A 95 -4.41 -9.16 -14.76
CA THR A 95 -4.50 -10.31 -13.85
C THR A 95 -5.51 -11.35 -14.33
N LEU A 96 -6.72 -10.94 -14.71
CA LEU A 96 -7.72 -11.86 -15.28
C LEU A 96 -7.17 -12.59 -16.52
N LYS A 97 -6.52 -11.86 -17.42
CA LYS A 97 -5.90 -12.43 -18.61
C LYS A 97 -4.86 -13.49 -18.24
N ASN A 98 -3.93 -13.17 -17.33
CA ASN A 98 -2.89 -14.11 -16.90
C ASN A 98 -3.49 -15.35 -16.20
N MET A 99 -4.56 -15.19 -15.43
CA MET A 99 -5.26 -16.31 -14.78
C MET A 99 -5.86 -17.26 -15.82
N VAL A 100 -6.57 -16.72 -16.82
CA VAL A 100 -7.18 -17.51 -17.90
C VAL A 100 -6.10 -18.22 -18.74
N GLU A 101 -5.06 -17.49 -19.16
CA GLU A 101 -3.97 -18.06 -19.98
C GLU A 101 -3.24 -19.21 -19.26
N ARG A 102 -3.00 -19.08 -17.94
CA ARG A 102 -2.40 -20.14 -17.13
C ARG A 102 -3.31 -21.34 -16.99
N ALA A 103 -4.59 -21.13 -16.69
CA ALA A 103 -5.55 -22.22 -16.59
C ALA A 103 -5.65 -23.02 -17.89
N HIS A 104 -5.68 -22.33 -19.04
CA HIS A 104 -5.69 -22.99 -20.36
C HIS A 104 -4.42 -23.81 -20.60
N ALA A 105 -3.25 -23.31 -20.20
CA ALA A 105 -2.00 -24.06 -20.30
C ALA A 105 -2.02 -25.36 -19.47
N ASP A 106 -2.74 -25.37 -18.35
CA ASP A 106 -2.93 -26.54 -17.48
C ASP A 106 -4.11 -27.44 -17.91
N GLY A 107 -4.82 -27.09 -18.98
CA GLY A 107 -6.03 -27.80 -19.41
C GLY A 107 -7.25 -27.61 -18.50
N ARG A 108 -7.27 -26.51 -17.73
CA ARG A 108 -8.39 -26.10 -16.86
C ARG A 108 -9.17 -24.95 -17.52
N GLU A 109 -10.46 -24.86 -17.23
CA GLU A 109 -11.31 -23.73 -17.61
C GLU A 109 -11.70 -22.92 -16.37
N LEU A 110 -11.60 -21.58 -16.46
CA LEU A 110 -12.03 -20.63 -15.43
C LEU A 110 -13.18 -19.79 -15.98
N SER A 111 -14.37 -20.40 -16.04
CA SER A 111 -15.54 -19.84 -16.72
C SER A 111 -15.99 -18.47 -16.16
N GLY A 112 -15.82 -18.24 -14.86
CA GLY A 112 -16.09 -16.96 -14.23
C GLY A 112 -15.04 -15.90 -14.58
N ALA A 113 -13.76 -16.26 -14.55
CA ALA A 113 -12.66 -15.36 -14.89
C ALA A 113 -12.70 -14.96 -16.37
N GLU A 114 -13.03 -15.89 -17.26
CA GLU A 114 -13.26 -15.61 -18.69
C GLU A 114 -14.45 -14.67 -18.91
N ARG A 115 -15.55 -14.88 -18.20
CA ARG A 115 -16.72 -13.99 -18.26
C ARG A 115 -16.34 -12.57 -17.84
N LEU A 116 -15.62 -12.42 -16.74
CA LEU A 116 -15.14 -11.12 -16.26
C LEU A 116 -14.15 -10.48 -17.23
N LEU A 117 -13.22 -11.27 -17.79
CA LEU A 117 -12.24 -10.81 -18.77
C LEU A 117 -12.91 -10.25 -20.03
N ASN A 118 -14.02 -10.84 -20.48
CA ASN A 118 -14.77 -10.32 -21.62
C ASN A 118 -15.53 -9.03 -21.26
N LYS A 119 -16.15 -8.98 -20.06
CA LYS A 119 -16.93 -7.82 -19.60
C LYS A 119 -16.10 -6.61 -19.23
N ILE A 120 -14.83 -6.77 -18.85
CA ILE A 120 -14.03 -5.65 -18.34
C ILE A 120 -13.79 -4.54 -19.39
N GLY A 121 -13.91 -4.86 -20.68
CA GLY A 121 -13.87 -3.88 -21.76
C GLY A 121 -15.11 -2.99 -21.83
N GLU A 122 -16.21 -3.38 -21.18
CA GLU A 122 -17.46 -2.63 -21.08
C GLU A 122 -17.45 -1.64 -19.89
N VAL A 123 -16.46 -1.73 -19.01
CA VAL A 123 -16.27 -0.79 -17.90
C VAL A 123 -15.73 0.53 -18.47
N ASP A 124 -16.60 1.53 -18.54
CA ASP A 124 -16.31 2.87 -19.07
C ASP A 124 -15.84 3.88 -18.01
N GLY A 125 -15.98 3.54 -16.73
CA GLY A 125 -15.59 4.39 -15.61
C GLY A 125 -14.10 4.63 -15.45
N HIS A 126 -13.74 5.85 -15.03
CA HIS A 126 -12.38 6.34 -14.82
C HIS A 126 -12.26 7.13 -13.50
N ALA A 127 -13.04 6.80 -12.47
CA ALA A 127 -13.33 7.68 -11.34
C ALA A 127 -12.07 8.27 -10.67
N LYS A 128 -11.08 7.42 -10.36
CA LYS A 128 -9.81 7.88 -9.78
C LYS A 128 -8.99 8.74 -10.74
N ALA A 129 -8.91 8.37 -12.02
CA ALA A 129 -8.13 9.11 -13.01
C ALA A 129 -8.74 10.49 -13.28
N GLU A 130 -10.08 10.58 -13.31
CA GLU A 130 -10.82 11.83 -13.40
C GLU A 130 -10.56 12.72 -12.17
N LYS A 131 -10.60 12.15 -10.96
CA LYS A 131 -10.28 12.92 -9.75
C LYS A 131 -8.83 13.39 -9.72
N ALA A 132 -7.89 12.55 -10.13
CA ALA A 132 -6.49 12.95 -10.28
C ALA A 132 -6.35 14.11 -11.26
N LEU A 133 -7.03 14.04 -12.41
CA LEU A 133 -7.01 15.09 -13.42
C LEU A 133 -7.60 16.41 -12.89
N GLU A 134 -8.72 16.35 -12.16
CA GLU A 134 -9.32 17.52 -11.50
C GLU A 134 -8.32 18.22 -10.57
N ILE A 135 -7.66 17.45 -9.70
CA ILE A 135 -6.66 17.96 -8.77
C ILE A 135 -5.46 18.54 -9.52
N ILE A 136 -4.92 17.82 -10.52
CA ILE A 136 -3.74 18.24 -11.29
C ILE A 136 -4.02 19.51 -12.09
N LYS A 137 -5.21 19.68 -12.68
CA LYS A 137 -5.58 20.89 -13.42
C LYS A 137 -5.62 22.13 -12.53
N ASN A 138 -5.90 21.97 -11.24
CA ASN A 138 -5.89 23.06 -10.26
C ASN A 138 -4.51 23.32 -9.65
N ILE A 139 -3.50 22.51 -9.99
CA ILE A 139 -2.13 22.63 -9.50
C ILE A 139 -1.25 23.18 -10.63
N ASN A 140 -0.78 24.42 -10.48
CA ASN A 140 0.20 25.02 -11.40
C ASN A 140 1.64 24.72 -10.97
N ASP A 141 1.90 23.46 -10.59
CA ASP A 141 3.20 22.97 -10.13
C ASP A 141 3.35 21.48 -10.48
N LYS A 142 4.49 20.88 -10.12
CA LYS A 142 4.80 19.47 -10.32
C LYS A 142 3.98 18.59 -9.38
N VAL A 143 3.53 17.45 -9.90
CA VAL A 143 2.78 16.44 -9.13
C VAL A 143 3.42 15.07 -9.30
N ILE A 144 3.56 14.34 -8.20
CA ILE A 144 3.97 12.93 -8.23
C ILE A 144 2.76 12.06 -7.92
N ILE A 145 2.45 11.13 -8.82
CA ILE A 145 1.43 10.10 -8.62
C ILE A 145 2.12 8.79 -8.27
N PHE A 146 1.76 8.20 -7.14
CA PHE A 146 2.19 6.84 -6.77
C PHE A 146 1.09 5.83 -7.02
N THR A 147 1.40 4.79 -7.78
CA THR A 147 0.53 3.64 -8.05
C THR A 147 1.28 2.33 -7.77
N GLU A 148 0.60 1.27 -7.36
CA GLU A 148 1.22 -0.04 -7.20
C GLU A 148 1.40 -0.76 -8.55
N TYR A 149 0.52 -0.48 -9.50
CA TYR A 149 0.35 -1.30 -10.68
C TYR A 149 0.96 -0.67 -11.94
N ARG A 150 1.77 -1.44 -12.65
CA ARG A 150 2.38 -1.01 -13.92
C ARG A 150 1.33 -0.73 -15.00
N ALA A 151 0.26 -1.53 -15.03
CA ALA A 151 -0.84 -1.32 -15.97
C ALA A 151 -1.51 0.04 -15.74
N THR A 152 -1.82 0.37 -14.48
CA THR A 152 -2.32 1.70 -14.08
C THR A 152 -1.34 2.81 -14.46
N GLN A 153 -0.02 2.65 -14.26
CA GLN A 153 0.97 3.65 -14.68
C GLN A 153 0.88 3.97 -16.18
N LEU A 154 0.78 2.94 -17.02
CA LEU A 154 0.69 3.11 -18.47
C LEU A 154 -0.65 3.73 -18.88
N TYR A 155 -1.75 3.28 -18.28
CA TYR A 155 -3.07 3.85 -18.47
C TYR A 155 -3.10 5.34 -18.11
N LEU A 156 -2.62 5.72 -16.92
CA LEU A 156 -2.56 7.12 -16.49
C LEU A 156 -1.69 7.96 -17.41
N GLN A 157 -0.58 7.43 -17.92
CA GLN A 157 0.25 8.15 -18.88
C GLN A 157 -0.54 8.49 -20.16
N TRP A 158 -1.31 7.52 -20.68
CA TRP A 158 -2.19 7.75 -21.83
C TRP A 158 -3.32 8.73 -21.49
N PHE A 159 -4.04 8.52 -20.38
CA PHE A 159 -5.20 9.30 -19.97
C PHE A 159 -4.85 10.78 -19.75
N LEU A 160 -3.76 11.05 -19.03
CA LEU A 160 -3.25 12.40 -18.79
C LEU A 160 -2.85 13.08 -20.10
N LYS A 161 -2.20 12.35 -21.01
CA LYS A 161 -1.82 12.89 -22.33
C LYS A 161 -3.04 13.28 -23.17
N GLN A 162 -4.11 12.48 -23.17
CA GLN A 162 -5.36 12.83 -23.87
C GLN A 162 -5.98 14.11 -23.31
N ASN A 163 -5.74 14.40 -22.04
CA ASN A 163 -6.23 15.59 -21.35
C ASN A 163 -5.22 16.75 -21.31
N GLY A 164 -4.18 16.70 -22.15
CA GLY A 164 -3.20 17.79 -22.29
C GLY A 164 -2.16 17.88 -21.17
N ILE A 165 -2.10 16.89 -20.26
CA ILE A 165 -1.15 16.86 -19.15
C ILE A 165 0.08 16.04 -19.54
N SER A 166 1.26 16.67 -19.46
CA SER A 166 2.53 16.01 -19.72
C SER A 166 2.96 15.15 -18.52
N SER A 167 3.31 13.89 -18.79
CA SER A 167 3.70 12.94 -17.74
C SER A 167 4.89 12.06 -18.14
N VAL A 168 5.70 11.67 -17.15
CA VAL A 168 6.79 10.69 -17.32
C VAL A 168 6.61 9.50 -16.38
N PRO A 169 6.87 8.27 -16.86
CA PRO A 169 6.82 7.09 -16.02
C PRO A 169 8.13 6.95 -15.22
N PHE A 170 8.02 6.45 -14.00
CA PHE A 170 9.16 6.14 -13.15
C PHE A 170 8.97 4.77 -12.50
N ARG A 171 9.96 3.88 -12.61
CA ARG A 171 9.83 2.50 -12.08
C ARG A 171 11.17 1.91 -11.66
N GLY A 172 11.12 0.91 -10.78
CA GLY A 172 12.31 0.28 -10.17
C GLY A 172 13.29 -0.31 -11.17
N GLY A 173 12.77 -1.05 -12.17
CA GLY A 173 13.57 -1.70 -13.21
C GLY A 173 14.28 -0.76 -14.20
N PHE A 174 14.30 0.56 -13.97
CA PHE A 174 15.12 1.48 -14.75
C PHE A 174 16.58 1.46 -14.29
N LYS A 175 17.49 1.32 -15.25
CA LYS A 175 18.92 1.58 -15.02
C LYS A 175 19.13 3.02 -14.54
N ARG A 176 20.18 3.25 -13.76
CA ARG A 176 20.50 4.57 -13.17
C ARG A 176 20.41 5.73 -14.16
N GLY A 177 21.06 5.62 -15.33
CA GLY A 177 21.01 6.69 -16.34
C GLY A 177 19.60 7.00 -16.85
N LYS A 178 18.71 5.99 -16.95
CA LYS A 178 17.30 6.20 -17.31
C LYS A 178 16.52 6.85 -16.17
N LYS A 179 16.80 6.47 -14.91
CA LYS A 179 16.21 7.14 -13.73
C LYS A 179 16.59 8.63 -13.70
N ASP A 180 17.87 8.95 -13.92
CA ASP A 180 18.36 10.33 -13.97
C ASP A 180 17.71 11.12 -15.13
N TRP A 181 17.61 10.52 -16.32
CA TRP A 181 16.93 11.14 -17.46
C TRP A 181 15.45 11.41 -17.19
N MET A 182 14.71 10.44 -16.63
CA MET A 182 13.30 10.64 -16.29
C MET A 182 13.10 11.72 -15.22
N ARG A 183 14.02 11.82 -14.24
CA ARG A 183 14.01 12.91 -13.26
C ARG A 183 14.21 14.27 -13.95
N GLN A 184 15.17 14.38 -14.87
CA GLN A 184 15.40 15.63 -15.61
C GLN A 184 14.21 16.01 -16.49
N LEU A 185 13.60 15.04 -17.18
CA LEU A 185 12.38 15.28 -17.96
C LEU A 185 11.23 15.74 -17.06
N PHE A 186 11.05 15.13 -15.89
CA PHE A 186 10.05 15.57 -14.93
C PHE A 186 10.30 17.01 -14.47
N GLN A 187 11.52 17.31 -14.06
CA GLN A 187 11.90 18.64 -13.58
C GLN A 187 11.64 19.72 -14.64
N ASN A 188 12.06 19.48 -15.88
CA ASN A 188 12.13 20.54 -16.89
C ASN A 188 11.01 20.53 -17.93
N HIS A 189 10.34 19.39 -18.16
CA HIS A 189 9.49 19.18 -19.34
C HIS A 189 8.14 18.52 -19.09
N ALA A 190 7.92 17.89 -17.94
CA ALA A 190 6.65 17.24 -17.63
C ALA A 190 6.04 17.79 -16.33
N GLN A 191 4.72 17.91 -16.27
CA GLN A 191 4.02 18.32 -15.05
C GLN A 191 3.91 17.17 -14.05
N VAL A 192 3.77 15.93 -14.54
CA VAL A 192 3.49 14.77 -13.70
C VAL A 192 4.59 13.72 -13.79
N LEU A 193 4.97 13.14 -12.66
CA LEU A 193 5.74 11.90 -12.60
C LEU A 193 4.85 10.80 -12.02
N ILE A 194 4.72 9.70 -12.74
CA ILE A 194 3.93 8.55 -12.31
C ILE A 194 4.91 7.46 -11.85
N ALA A 195 5.00 7.21 -10.55
CA ALA A 195 5.93 6.26 -9.94
C ALA A 195 5.21 4.96 -9.55
N THR A 196 5.81 3.81 -9.89
CA THR A 196 5.48 2.54 -9.24
C THR A 196 6.31 2.36 -7.96
N GLU A 197 5.83 1.55 -7.00
CA GLU A 197 6.49 1.36 -5.68
C GLU A 197 7.99 1.06 -5.77
N ALA A 198 8.40 0.09 -6.59
CA ALA A 198 9.81 -0.27 -6.77
C ALA A 198 10.69 0.88 -7.33
N GLY A 199 10.08 1.94 -7.85
CA GLY A 199 10.76 3.09 -8.44
C GLY A 199 11.15 4.18 -7.44
N GLY A 200 10.49 4.30 -6.29
CA GLY A 200 10.62 5.49 -5.44
C GLY A 200 11.90 5.58 -4.60
N GLU A 201 12.66 4.50 -4.48
CA GLU A 201 13.80 4.44 -3.58
C GLU A 201 14.98 5.31 -4.04
N GLY A 202 15.49 6.12 -3.10
CA GLY A 202 16.77 6.83 -3.24
C GLY A 202 16.77 8.05 -4.18
N ILE A 203 15.63 8.46 -4.72
CA ILE A 203 15.57 9.62 -5.64
C ILE A 203 15.28 10.92 -4.89
N ASN A 204 15.91 12.00 -5.34
CA ASN A 204 15.63 13.33 -4.87
C ASN A 204 14.58 14.04 -5.74
N LEU A 205 13.42 14.31 -5.14
CA LEU A 205 12.29 14.99 -5.77
C LEU A 205 11.86 16.24 -4.97
N GLN A 206 12.79 16.87 -4.24
CA GLN A 206 12.54 18.08 -3.45
C GLN A 206 11.98 19.27 -4.23
N PHE A 207 12.12 19.29 -5.56
CA PHE A 207 11.56 20.34 -6.42
C PHE A 207 10.05 20.20 -6.67
N CYS A 208 9.41 19.19 -6.06
CA CYS A 208 7.98 18.95 -6.12
C CYS A 208 7.39 19.18 -4.73
N SER A 209 6.12 19.57 -4.65
CA SER A 209 5.41 19.83 -3.38
C SER A 209 4.07 19.07 -3.31
N HIS A 210 3.63 18.43 -4.40
CA HIS A 210 2.35 17.71 -4.46
C HIS A 210 2.53 16.20 -4.69
N ILE A 211 1.88 15.40 -3.83
CA ILE A 211 1.83 13.94 -3.91
C ILE A 211 0.38 13.49 -4.06
N ILE A 212 0.09 12.62 -5.02
CA ILE A 212 -1.13 11.83 -5.10
C ILE A 212 -0.76 10.37 -4.83
N ASN A 213 -1.15 9.84 -3.67
CA ASN A 213 -1.19 8.40 -3.43
C ASN A 213 -2.44 7.85 -4.08
N TYR A 214 -2.31 7.48 -5.35
CA TYR A 214 -3.39 6.95 -6.17
C TYR A 214 -3.80 5.55 -5.70
N ASP A 215 -2.81 4.75 -5.31
CA ASP A 215 -3.01 3.50 -4.57
C ASP A 215 -2.33 3.59 -3.20
N LEU A 216 -3.08 3.20 -2.16
CA LEU A 216 -2.59 3.15 -0.80
C LEU A 216 -1.95 1.79 -0.49
N PRO A 217 -0.70 1.77 -0.02
CA PRO A 217 -0.05 0.55 0.42
C PRO A 217 -0.60 0.12 1.78
N TRP A 218 -0.57 -1.19 2.07
CA TRP A 218 -0.98 -1.73 3.38
C TRP A 218 -0.03 -1.36 4.53
N ASN A 219 1.22 -1.07 4.18
CA ASN A 219 2.26 -0.69 5.11
C ASN A 219 2.38 0.85 5.17
N PRO A 220 2.03 1.49 6.31
CA PRO A 220 2.12 2.95 6.44
C PRO A 220 3.54 3.48 6.23
N MET A 221 4.57 2.66 6.49
CA MET A 221 5.96 3.04 6.26
C MET A 221 6.25 3.33 4.79
N ARG A 222 5.56 2.65 3.86
CA ARG A 222 5.71 2.94 2.43
C ARG A 222 5.20 4.36 2.11
N ILE A 223 4.16 4.84 2.78
CA ILE A 223 3.65 6.22 2.62
C ILE A 223 4.67 7.23 3.16
N GLU A 224 5.20 6.99 4.37
CA GLU A 224 6.23 7.86 4.95
C GLU A 224 7.50 7.92 4.10
N GLN A 225 7.95 6.79 3.57
CA GLN A 225 9.09 6.75 2.68
C GLN A 225 8.85 7.49 1.37
N ARG A 226 7.61 7.54 0.85
CA ARG A 226 7.22 8.36 -0.32
C ARG A 226 7.31 9.84 0.04
N ILE A 227 6.72 10.24 1.17
CA ILE A 227 6.73 11.64 1.66
C ILE A 227 8.17 12.11 1.90
N GLY A 228 9.02 11.29 2.54
CA GLY A 228 10.42 11.62 2.82
C GLY A 228 11.30 11.84 1.57
N ARG A 229 10.85 11.46 0.36
CA ARG A 229 11.56 11.83 -0.89
C ARG A 229 11.45 13.29 -1.25
N ILE A 230 10.39 13.92 -0.75
CA ILE A 230 10.00 15.30 -1.04
C ILE A 230 10.19 16.17 0.20
N HIS A 231 9.57 15.77 1.32
CA HIS A 231 9.54 16.51 2.56
C HIS A 231 10.78 16.23 3.42
N ARG A 232 11.89 16.88 3.06
CA ARG A 232 13.19 16.75 3.73
C ARG A 232 13.98 18.06 3.65
N LEU A 233 15.08 18.15 4.41
CA LEU A 233 15.86 19.39 4.59
C LEU A 233 16.21 20.04 3.24
N GLY A 234 15.75 21.28 3.04
CA GLY A 234 15.88 22.03 1.79
C GLY A 234 14.57 22.19 0.99
N GLN A 235 13.49 21.50 1.38
CA GLN A 235 12.14 21.80 0.88
C GLN A 235 11.75 23.23 1.30
N GLN A 236 11.18 23.99 0.36
CA GLN A 236 10.81 25.41 0.56
C GLN A 236 9.29 25.62 0.60
N GLU A 237 8.52 24.66 0.09
CA GLU A 237 7.05 24.74 0.01
C GLU A 237 6.39 23.70 0.90
N ASP A 238 5.22 24.03 1.44
CA ASP A 238 4.37 23.06 2.14
C ASP A 238 4.00 21.89 1.22
N VAL A 239 4.12 20.67 1.74
CA VAL A 239 3.91 19.46 0.96
C VAL A 239 2.45 19.01 1.09
N LYS A 240 1.72 19.03 -0.03
CA LYS A 240 0.32 18.57 -0.11
C LYS A 240 0.25 17.10 -0.52
N ILE A 241 -0.43 16.29 0.28
CA ILE A 241 -0.53 14.84 0.11
C ILE A 241 -1.99 14.46 -0.04
N TYR A 242 -2.37 13.95 -1.21
CA TYR A 242 -3.71 13.48 -1.52
C TYR A 242 -3.74 11.96 -1.47
N ASN A 243 -4.49 11.40 -0.52
CA ASN A 243 -4.68 9.95 -0.36
C ASN A 243 -6.01 9.55 -0.96
N PHE A 244 -5.99 8.79 -2.06
CA PHE A 244 -7.22 8.33 -2.70
C PHE A 244 -7.72 7.06 -2.02
N ALA A 245 -9.03 6.97 -1.84
CA ALA A 245 -9.69 5.74 -1.43
C ALA A 245 -11.08 5.65 -2.06
N VAL A 246 -11.37 4.55 -2.74
CA VAL A 246 -12.73 4.30 -3.26
C VAL A 246 -13.65 3.92 -2.11
N THR A 247 -14.78 4.63 -2.00
CA THR A 247 -15.81 4.40 -0.98
C THR A 247 -16.49 3.04 -1.14
N ASP A 248 -16.84 2.42 -0.02
CA ASP A 248 -17.49 1.11 0.02
C ASP A 248 -16.70 0.02 -0.72
N THR A 249 -15.37 0.07 -0.61
CA THR A 249 -14.46 -0.95 -1.16
C THR A 249 -13.40 -1.35 -0.15
N VAL A 250 -12.60 -2.35 -0.53
CA VAL A 250 -11.36 -2.75 0.13
C VAL A 250 -10.44 -1.56 0.44
N GLU A 251 -10.37 -0.53 -0.41
CA GLU A 251 -9.46 0.59 -0.17
C GLU A 251 -9.87 1.46 1.00
N GLN A 252 -11.18 1.68 1.19
CA GLN A 252 -11.68 2.41 2.37
C GLN A 252 -11.35 1.65 3.65
N HIS A 253 -11.40 0.31 3.62
CA HIS A 253 -10.97 -0.53 4.74
C HIS A 253 -9.47 -0.41 4.99
N ILE A 254 -8.64 -0.47 3.95
CA ILE A 254 -7.19 -0.28 4.04
C ILE A 254 -6.85 1.08 4.65
N LEU A 255 -7.49 2.15 4.18
CA LEU A 255 -7.29 3.50 4.68
C LEU A 255 -7.60 3.58 6.19
N LYS A 256 -8.70 2.98 6.63
CA LYS A 256 -9.03 2.91 8.06
C LYS A 256 -7.95 2.17 8.86
N LEU A 257 -7.50 1.02 8.38
CA LEU A 257 -6.43 0.25 9.03
C LEU A 257 -5.10 1.01 9.06
N LEU A 258 -4.76 1.76 8.01
CA LEU A 258 -3.57 2.59 7.96
C LEU A 258 -3.61 3.68 9.03
N TYR A 259 -4.74 4.38 9.15
CA TYR A 259 -4.90 5.36 10.22
C TYR A 259 -4.79 4.70 11.59
N GLU A 260 -5.45 3.57 11.84
CA GLU A 260 -5.33 2.85 13.11
C GLU A 260 -3.86 2.48 13.42
N LYS A 261 -3.10 1.98 12.44
CA LYS A 261 -1.68 1.66 12.59
C LYS A 261 -0.83 2.91 12.86
N ILE A 262 -1.05 4.01 12.14
CA ILE A 262 -0.32 5.27 12.35
C ILE A 262 -0.56 5.80 13.77
N HIS A 263 -1.81 5.84 14.23
CA HIS A 263 -2.12 6.27 15.59
C HIS A 263 -1.47 5.38 16.65
N LEU A 264 -1.39 4.06 16.40
CA LEU A 264 -0.67 3.14 17.29
C LEU A 264 0.84 3.46 17.34
N PHE A 265 1.46 3.76 16.21
CA PHE A 265 2.87 4.16 16.16
C PHE A 265 3.11 5.51 16.83
N GLU A 266 2.24 6.50 16.59
CA GLU A 266 2.32 7.81 17.22
C GLU A 266 2.10 7.73 18.73
N ALA A 267 1.19 6.87 19.18
CA ALA A 267 0.99 6.58 20.58
C ALA A 267 2.26 6.01 21.20
N VAL A 268 2.94 5.04 20.59
CA VAL A 268 4.12 4.39 21.21
C VAL A 268 5.43 5.18 21.04
N ILE A 269 5.61 5.93 19.94
CA ILE A 269 6.91 6.50 19.54
C ILE A 269 6.87 8.05 19.39
N GLY A 270 5.68 8.66 19.40
CA GLY A 270 5.45 10.09 19.08
C GLY A 270 5.28 10.34 17.58
N GLU A 271 5.08 11.62 17.16
CA GLU A 271 4.79 12.00 15.76
C GLU A 271 5.72 11.35 14.73
N LEU A 272 5.17 10.94 13.58
CA LEU A 272 5.81 10.06 12.60
C LEU A 272 6.88 10.73 11.70
N ASP A 273 7.44 11.86 12.13
CA ASP A 273 8.02 12.81 11.19
C ASP A 273 9.40 12.45 10.61
N ASP A 274 10.13 11.50 11.20
CA ASP A 274 11.48 11.12 10.70
C ASP A 274 11.94 9.71 11.12
N ILE A 275 11.01 8.82 11.41
CA ILE A 275 11.39 7.47 11.83
C ILE A 275 11.44 6.55 10.61
N LEU A 276 12.52 5.79 10.53
CA LEU A 276 12.60 4.44 9.93
C LEU A 276 13.17 4.33 8.52
N THR A 277 14.48 4.58 8.43
CA THR A 277 15.36 3.88 7.47
C THR A 277 15.83 2.50 7.99
N LYS A 278 15.38 2.02 9.16
CA LYS A 278 16.03 0.89 9.88
C LYS A 278 15.14 -0.12 10.60
N ILE A 279 13.81 -0.08 10.48
CA ILE A 279 12.96 -1.16 11.00
C ILE A 279 12.11 -1.67 9.84
N ASP A 280 12.68 -2.60 9.08
CA ASP A 280 11.89 -3.54 8.29
C ASP A 280 11.30 -4.56 9.27
N LEU A 281 10.02 -4.41 9.58
CA LEU A 281 9.22 -5.53 10.06
C LEU A 281 8.57 -6.12 8.82
N PRO A 282 8.98 -7.31 8.33
CA PRO A 282 8.32 -7.92 7.19
C PRO A 282 6.90 -8.26 7.61
N SER A 283 5.93 -7.56 7.03
CA SER A 283 4.54 -8.00 7.07
C SER A 283 4.42 -9.29 6.26
N VAL A 284 3.48 -10.15 6.64
CA VAL A 284 3.10 -11.36 5.88
C VAL A 284 2.97 -11.07 4.37
N GLU A 285 2.53 -9.86 4.01
CA GLU A 285 2.43 -9.40 2.62
C GLU A 285 3.77 -9.32 1.86
N GLU A 286 4.90 -9.06 2.51
CA GLU A 286 6.21 -8.99 1.86
C GLU A 286 6.75 -10.39 1.55
N HIS A 287 6.49 -11.35 2.44
CA HIS A 287 6.73 -12.77 2.17
C HIS A 287 5.82 -13.28 1.05
N VAL A 288 4.54 -12.88 1.04
CA VAL A 288 3.61 -13.23 -0.02
C VAL A 288 4.00 -12.59 -1.37
N GLN A 289 4.40 -11.32 -1.39
CA GLN A 289 4.92 -10.65 -2.58
C GLN A 289 6.22 -11.29 -3.07
N ASP A 290 7.12 -11.68 -2.17
CA ASP A 290 8.35 -12.40 -2.51
C ASP A 290 8.05 -13.76 -3.14
N ILE A 291 7.14 -14.53 -2.56
CA ILE A 291 6.70 -15.83 -3.11
C ILE A 291 6.06 -15.65 -4.49
N LEU A 292 5.26 -14.60 -4.70
CA LEU A 292 4.62 -14.32 -5.99
C LEU A 292 5.59 -13.83 -7.07
N LEU A 293 6.61 -13.06 -6.69
CA LEU A 293 7.54 -12.41 -7.63
C LEU A 293 8.78 -13.26 -7.93
N HIS A 294 9.18 -14.16 -7.03
CA HIS A 294 10.44 -14.90 -7.10
C HIS A 294 10.26 -16.43 -7.07
N SER A 295 9.06 -16.94 -7.31
CA SER A 295 8.87 -18.39 -7.57
C SER A 295 8.99 -18.67 -9.06
N ASP A 296 9.91 -19.55 -9.43
CA ASP A 296 10.23 -19.88 -10.83
C ASP A 296 9.25 -20.89 -11.43
N SER A 297 8.40 -21.51 -10.60
CA SER A 297 7.37 -22.45 -11.02
C SER A 297 6.16 -22.46 -10.08
N GLU A 298 5.02 -22.90 -10.62
CA GLU A 298 3.77 -23.04 -9.84
C GLU A 298 3.92 -24.04 -8.68
N GLY A 299 4.73 -25.08 -8.85
CA GLY A 299 5.04 -26.05 -7.79
C GLY A 299 5.84 -25.44 -6.63
N GLU A 300 6.82 -24.58 -6.94
CA GLU A 300 7.60 -23.86 -5.92
C GLU A 300 6.75 -22.85 -5.15
N MET A 301 5.91 -22.12 -5.89
CA MET A 301 4.96 -21.17 -5.32
C MET A 301 4.02 -21.87 -4.32
N ARG A 302 3.47 -23.03 -4.70
CA ARG A 302 2.59 -23.82 -3.83
C ARG A 302 3.29 -24.26 -2.55
N ILE A 303 4.52 -24.78 -2.64
CA ILE A 303 5.30 -25.22 -1.46
C ILE A 303 5.56 -24.05 -0.51
N LYS A 304 5.96 -22.89 -1.03
CA LYS A 304 6.24 -21.70 -0.22
C LYS A 304 4.96 -21.14 0.44
N PHE A 305 3.81 -21.24 -0.24
CA PHE A 305 2.51 -20.87 0.33
C PHE A 305 2.03 -21.87 1.39
N ASP A 306 2.19 -23.17 1.16
CA ASP A 306 1.83 -24.21 2.14
C ASP A 306 2.66 -24.04 3.43
N HIS A 307 3.94 -23.69 3.29
CA HIS A 307 4.81 -23.37 4.42
C HIS A 307 4.36 -22.10 5.17
N LEU A 308 3.96 -21.05 4.46
CA LEU A 308 3.40 -19.84 5.08
C LEU A 308 2.09 -20.14 5.81
N ALA A 309 1.21 -20.95 5.23
CA ALA A 309 -0.06 -21.36 5.83
C ALA A 309 0.17 -22.21 7.10
N ALA A 310 1.17 -23.10 7.10
CA ALA A 310 1.56 -23.87 8.27
C ALA A 310 2.03 -22.96 9.42
N ILE A 311 2.89 -21.97 9.13
CA ILE A 311 3.34 -20.98 10.13
C ILE A 311 2.16 -20.18 10.69
N MET A 312 1.21 -19.80 9.83
CA MET A 312 0.01 -19.06 10.25
C MET A 312 -0.94 -19.91 11.11
N ASN A 313 -1.08 -21.20 10.78
CA ASN A 313 -1.88 -22.14 11.56
C ASN A 313 -1.24 -22.45 12.90
N GLU A 314 0.08 -22.69 12.97
CA GLU A 314 0.80 -22.86 14.24
C GLU A 314 0.67 -21.61 15.12
N ALA A 315 0.81 -20.41 14.55
CA ALA A 315 0.61 -19.15 15.28
C ALA A 315 -0.86 -18.95 15.73
N GLN A 316 -1.84 -19.48 15.00
CA GLN A 316 -3.23 -19.50 15.42
C GLN A 316 -3.52 -20.54 16.51
N GLU A 317 -2.94 -21.74 16.41
CA GLU A 317 -3.10 -22.80 17.40
C GLU A 317 -2.44 -22.42 18.74
N GLU A 318 -1.27 -21.79 18.71
CA GLU A 318 -0.63 -21.21 19.90
C GLU A 318 -1.48 -20.07 20.51
N ALA A 319 -2.13 -19.26 19.67
CA ALA A 319 -3.04 -18.21 20.13
C ALA A 319 -4.39 -18.74 20.65
N VAL A 320 -4.84 -19.91 20.21
CA VAL A 320 -6.08 -20.55 20.69
C VAL A 320 -5.83 -21.33 21.98
N ASN A 321 -4.73 -22.10 22.05
CA ASN A 321 -4.36 -22.85 23.26
C ASN A 321 -4.04 -21.92 24.44
N SER A 322 -3.43 -20.76 24.19
CA SER A 322 -3.17 -19.74 25.23
C SER A 322 -4.45 -19.08 25.76
N ASN A 323 -5.51 -18.97 24.95
CA ASN A 323 -6.82 -18.47 25.40
C ASN A 323 -7.60 -19.52 26.21
N GLU A 324 -7.43 -20.82 25.92
CA GLU A 324 -8.08 -21.89 26.69
C GLU A 324 -7.44 -22.08 28.08
N GLU A 325 -6.11 -22.01 28.18
CA GLU A 325 -5.41 -22.07 29.48
C GLU A 325 -5.74 -20.89 30.41
N GLU A 326 -5.86 -19.65 29.88
CA GLU A 326 -6.27 -18.48 30.68
C GLU A 326 -7.73 -18.55 31.15
N SER A 327 -8.62 -19.25 30.42
CA SER A 327 -10.02 -19.41 30.81
C SER A 327 -10.23 -20.39 31.97
N ILE A 328 -9.41 -21.44 32.04
CA ILE A 328 -9.48 -22.48 33.08
C ILE A 328 -8.94 -21.94 34.42
N ASP A 329 -7.86 -21.15 34.38
CA ASP A 329 -7.21 -20.57 35.57
C ASP A 329 -8.06 -19.44 36.20
N ALA A 330 -8.87 -18.74 35.40
CA ALA A 330 -9.83 -17.73 35.89
C ALA A 330 -11.02 -18.34 36.65
N THR A 331 -11.44 -19.57 36.32
CA THR A 331 -12.51 -20.29 37.04
C THR A 331 -12.03 -21.02 38.29
N ALA A 332 -10.76 -21.44 38.34
CA ALA A 332 -10.18 -22.11 39.50
C ALA A 332 -9.83 -21.15 40.65
N SER A 333 -9.65 -19.86 40.36
CA SER A 333 -9.30 -18.82 41.34
C SER A 333 -10.52 -18.11 41.96
N SER A 334 -11.75 -18.46 41.56
CA SER A 334 -13.01 -17.90 42.07
C SER A 334 -13.89 -18.90 42.85
N SER A 335 -13.34 -20.04 43.29
CA SER A 335 -14.06 -21.06 44.09
C SER A 335 -13.45 -21.25 45.47
#